data_AF-A0A938ANG5-F1
#
_entry.id   AF-A0A938ANG5-F1
#
_cell.length_a   1.000
_cell.length_b   1.000
_cell.length_c   1.000
_cell.angle_alpha   90.00
_cell.angle_beta   90.00
_cell.angle_gamma   90.00
#
_symmetry.space_group_name_H-M   'P 1'
#
loop_
_entity.id
_entity.type
_entity.pdbx_description
1 polymer ?
#
loop_
_entity_poly.entity_id
_entity_poly.type
_entity_poly.pdbx_seq_one_letter_code
_entity_poly.pdbx_strand_id
1 'polypeptide(L)'
;MPDLTFVPPNAVEAEEAVLGSLLIDADSVEDVAALLKPGDFYREHNGWIFAAALALRNRREPVDYLTLLAELEHRGQLSEVGGASYLVGLINATPTAVHALAYARQVKEAAVRRRIIAFAGEAARLAYNQSLPLEDALAAVEAGAFALREDLRGADALRPLAEVVAAVTANLAALVAGQARPLLTTGFNGLDRL
;
A
#
# COMPACT_ATOMS: atom_id res chain seq x y z
N MET A 1 5.58 29.33 9.67
CA MET A 1 5.66 28.16 8.77
C MET A 1 6.65 27.21 9.40
N PRO A 2 6.30 25.93 9.66
CA PRO A 2 7.28 24.99 10.21
C PRO A 2 8.39 24.76 9.17
N ASP A 3 9.60 24.52 9.68
CA ASP A 3 10.83 24.34 8.91
C ASP A 3 10.71 23.15 7.91
N LEU A 4 11.01 23.39 6.63
CA LEU A 4 10.77 22.46 5.50
C LEU A 4 12.01 21.62 5.16
N THR A 5 12.82 21.23 6.15
CA THR A 5 13.91 20.25 5.98
C THR A 5 13.42 18.80 6.08
N PHE A 6 12.18 18.52 5.65
CA PHE A 6 11.60 17.18 5.74
C PHE A 6 12.06 16.28 4.60
N VAL A 7 12.86 15.26 4.95
CA VAL A 7 13.02 14.08 4.10
C VAL A 7 11.66 13.38 4.01
N PRO A 8 11.15 13.04 2.81
CA PRO A 8 9.90 12.32 2.68
C PRO A 8 9.92 11.01 3.50
N PRO A 9 8.80 10.61 4.14
CA PRO A 9 8.72 9.36 4.88
C PRO A 9 9.21 8.18 4.04
N ASN A 10 10.20 7.45 4.55
CA ASN A 10 10.81 6.32 3.87
C ASN A 10 11.18 5.24 4.91
N ALA A 11 11.48 4.05 4.42
CA ALA A 11 11.90 2.91 5.23
C ALA A 11 12.91 2.09 4.42
N VAL A 12 14.04 2.71 4.07
CA VAL A 12 15.02 2.15 3.12
C VAL A 12 15.53 0.78 3.58
N GLU A 13 15.82 0.63 4.87
CA GLU A 13 16.28 -0.63 5.45
C GLU A 13 15.21 -1.72 5.33
N ALA A 14 13.93 -1.35 5.48
CA ALA A 14 12.81 -2.27 5.28
C ALA A 14 12.63 -2.63 3.81
N GLU A 15 12.83 -1.69 2.88
CA GLU A 15 12.81 -1.98 1.43
C GLU A 15 13.89 -3.00 1.06
N GLU A 16 15.10 -2.80 1.55
CA GLU A 16 16.22 -3.70 1.29
C GLU A 16 15.96 -5.09 1.89
N ALA A 17 15.44 -5.14 3.12
CA ALA A 17 15.07 -6.38 3.80
C ALA A 17 13.91 -7.12 3.10
N VAL A 18 12.91 -6.41 2.55
CA VAL A 18 11.85 -7.04 1.74
C VAL A 18 12.46 -7.71 0.53
N LEU A 19 13.25 -6.98 -0.27
CA LEU A 19 13.80 -7.52 -1.52
C LEU A 19 14.77 -8.68 -1.27
N GLY A 20 15.61 -8.59 -0.24
CA GLY A 20 16.48 -9.70 0.13
C GLY A 20 15.69 -10.89 0.68
N SER A 21 14.57 -10.68 1.37
CA SER A 21 13.68 -11.77 1.77
C SER A 21 13.12 -12.52 0.55
N LEU A 22 12.73 -11.80 -0.51
CA LEU A 22 12.25 -12.42 -1.76
C LEU A 22 13.32 -13.26 -2.45
N LEU A 23 14.58 -12.87 -2.33
CA LEU A 23 15.73 -13.59 -2.90
C LEU A 23 16.12 -14.84 -2.10
N ILE A 24 15.83 -14.85 -0.80
CA ILE A 24 16.13 -15.96 0.12
C ILE A 24 14.97 -16.98 0.13
N ASP A 25 13.74 -16.50 0.14
CA ASP A 25 12.51 -17.29 0.21
C ASP A 25 11.52 -16.84 -0.86
N ALA A 26 11.45 -17.61 -1.94
CA ALA A 26 10.58 -17.33 -3.09
C ALA A 26 9.09 -17.39 -2.74
N ASP A 27 8.69 -18.14 -1.70
CA ASP A 27 7.28 -18.25 -1.30
C ASP A 27 6.77 -16.93 -0.71
N SER A 28 7.67 -16.12 -0.14
CA SER A 28 7.34 -14.80 0.41
C SER A 28 6.86 -13.78 -0.65
N VAL A 29 7.14 -14.03 -1.93
CA VAL A 29 6.76 -13.14 -3.03
C VAL A 29 5.24 -13.01 -3.14
N GLU A 30 4.49 -14.10 -2.94
CA GLU A 30 3.03 -14.08 -3.05
C GLU A 30 2.41 -13.16 -1.99
N ASP A 31 2.83 -13.34 -0.74
CA ASP A 31 2.33 -12.59 0.41
C ASP A 31 2.72 -11.10 0.32
N VAL A 32 3.96 -10.81 -0.10
CA VAL A 32 4.42 -9.42 -0.27
C VAL A 32 3.72 -8.74 -1.46
N ALA A 33 3.48 -9.47 -2.56
CA ALA A 33 2.76 -8.96 -3.73
C ALA A 33 1.31 -8.58 -3.43
N ALA A 34 0.68 -9.22 -2.43
CA ALA A 34 -0.65 -8.84 -1.97
C ALA A 34 -0.68 -7.47 -1.26
N LEU A 35 0.45 -6.99 -0.73
CA LEU A 35 0.54 -5.76 0.07
C LEU A 35 1.19 -4.60 -0.69
N LEU A 36 2.26 -4.86 -1.42
CA LEU A 36 3.11 -3.85 -2.04
C LEU A 36 2.94 -3.77 -3.55
N LYS A 37 3.06 -2.55 -4.07
CA LYS A 37 3.24 -2.25 -5.50
C LYS A 37 4.66 -1.70 -5.73
N PRO A 38 5.22 -1.79 -6.95
CA PRO A 38 6.52 -1.18 -7.25
C PRO A 38 6.64 0.30 -6.85
N GLY A 39 5.57 1.08 -7.01
CA GLY A 39 5.52 2.49 -6.61
C GLY A 39 5.42 2.75 -5.10
N ASP A 40 5.31 1.70 -4.27
CA ASP A 40 5.36 1.84 -2.80
C ASP A 40 6.81 1.97 -2.29
N PHE A 41 7.82 1.65 -3.11
CA PHE A 41 9.23 1.84 -2.74
C PHE A 41 9.62 3.33 -2.84
N TYR A 42 10.41 3.81 -1.88
CA TYR A 42 10.99 5.15 -1.90
C TYR A 42 12.15 5.22 -2.89
N ARG A 43 13.01 4.18 -2.92
CA ARG A 43 14.05 4.08 -3.94
C ARG A 43 13.45 3.48 -5.21
N GLU A 44 13.49 4.26 -6.28
CA GLU A 44 12.96 3.83 -7.58
C GLU A 44 13.61 2.51 -8.06
N HIS A 45 14.93 2.38 -7.89
CA HIS A 45 15.67 1.16 -8.20
C HIS A 45 15.13 -0.07 -7.47
N ASN A 46 14.74 0.06 -6.19
CA ASN A 46 14.11 -1.03 -5.43
C ASN A 46 12.74 -1.40 -6.00
N GLY A 47 11.97 -0.39 -6.43
CA GLY A 47 10.72 -0.59 -7.14
C GLY A 47 10.90 -1.37 -8.45
N TRP A 48 11.97 -1.13 -9.20
CA TRP A 48 12.29 -1.88 -10.42
C TRP A 48 12.64 -3.34 -10.13
N ILE A 49 13.42 -3.60 -9.09
CA ILE A 49 13.74 -4.96 -8.64
C ILE A 49 12.46 -5.71 -8.26
N PHE A 50 11.57 -5.06 -7.50
CA PHE A 50 10.27 -5.66 -7.17
C PHE A 50 9.40 -5.91 -8.40
N ALA A 51 9.37 -4.98 -9.36
CA ALA A 51 8.63 -5.16 -10.61
C ALA A 51 9.16 -6.33 -11.46
N ALA A 52 10.47 -6.55 -11.47
CA ALA A 52 11.10 -7.72 -12.09
C ALA A 52 10.69 -9.02 -11.39
N ALA A 53 10.70 -9.05 -10.04
CA ALA A 53 10.24 -10.19 -9.26
C ALA A 53 8.77 -10.54 -9.53
N LEU A 54 7.89 -9.53 -9.61
CA LEU A 54 6.48 -9.73 -9.97
C LEU A 54 6.32 -10.30 -11.39
N ALA A 55 7.17 -9.90 -12.33
CA ALA A 55 7.11 -10.42 -13.69
C ALA A 55 7.51 -11.89 -13.78
N LEU A 56 8.59 -12.27 -13.09
CA LEU A 56 8.99 -13.68 -12.94
C LEU A 56 7.86 -14.50 -12.33
N ARG A 57 7.30 -14.05 -11.21
CA ARG A 57 6.12 -14.67 -10.57
C ARG A 57 4.96 -14.84 -11.56
N ASN A 58 4.61 -13.81 -12.32
CA ASN A 58 3.52 -13.86 -13.29
C ASN A 58 3.74 -14.89 -14.41
N ARG A 59 5.01 -15.13 -14.77
CA ARG A 59 5.40 -16.21 -15.69
C ARG A 59 5.56 -17.57 -15.02
N ARG A 60 5.29 -17.66 -13.71
CA ARG A 60 5.51 -18.85 -12.85
C ARG A 60 6.97 -19.31 -12.84
N GLU A 61 7.89 -18.37 -13.01
CA GLU A 61 9.32 -18.58 -12.82
C GLU A 61 9.66 -18.33 -11.35
N PRO A 62 10.54 -19.14 -10.74
CA PRO A 62 10.99 -18.89 -9.37
C PRO A 62 11.68 -17.53 -9.29
N VAL A 63 11.50 -16.84 -8.17
CA VAL A 63 12.21 -15.59 -7.88
C VAL A 63 13.38 -15.95 -6.99
N ASP A 64 14.58 -15.90 -7.56
CA ASP A 64 15.84 -16.09 -6.86
C ASP A 64 16.91 -15.13 -7.43
N TYR A 65 18.12 -15.20 -6.89
CA TYR A 65 19.22 -14.33 -7.31
C TYR A 65 19.53 -14.43 -8.81
N LEU A 66 19.59 -15.64 -9.39
CA LEU A 66 20.01 -15.81 -10.79
C LEU A 66 18.92 -15.39 -11.76
N THR A 67 17.68 -15.76 -11.47
CA THR A 67 16.51 -15.41 -12.28
C THR A 67 16.24 -13.91 -12.26
N LEU A 68 16.35 -13.27 -11.09
CA LEU A 68 16.14 -11.83 -10.96
C LEU A 68 17.25 -11.03 -11.65
N LEU A 69 18.50 -11.49 -11.54
CA LEU A 69 19.63 -10.90 -12.25
C LEU A 69 19.42 -10.96 -13.77
N ALA A 70 19.05 -12.13 -14.31
CA ALA A 70 18.77 -12.30 -15.73
C ALA A 70 17.57 -11.44 -16.20
N GLU A 71 16.51 -11.33 -15.40
CA GLU A 71 15.36 -10.48 -15.72
C GLU A 71 15.74 -8.99 -15.75
N LEU A 72 16.57 -8.54 -14.80
CA LEU A 72 17.06 -7.15 -14.76
C LEU A 72 18.02 -6.84 -15.92
N GLU A 73 18.84 -7.81 -16.35
CA GLU A 73 19.67 -7.68 -17.55
C GLU A 73 18.80 -7.59 -18.81
N HIS A 74 17.80 -8.46 -18.94
CA HIS A 74 16.88 -8.45 -20.07
C HIS A 74 16.13 -7.13 -20.20
N ARG A 75 15.81 -6.49 -19.07
CA ARG A 75 15.17 -5.16 -19.02
C ARG A 75 16.14 -4.00 -19.25
N GLY A 76 17.45 -4.24 -19.30
CA GLY A 76 18.46 -3.19 -19.35
C GLY A 76 18.54 -2.35 -18.07
N GLN A 77 18.09 -2.89 -16.94
CA GLN A 77 18.03 -2.17 -15.65
C GLN A 77 19.12 -2.61 -14.67
N LEU A 78 19.84 -3.71 -14.92
CA LEU A 78 20.83 -4.25 -13.98
C LEU A 78 21.92 -3.23 -13.60
N SER A 79 22.46 -2.49 -14.57
CA SER A 79 23.50 -1.49 -14.29
C SER A 79 22.99 -0.36 -13.39
N GLU A 80 21.77 0.13 -13.66
CA GLU A 80 21.17 1.26 -12.96
C GLU A 80 20.85 0.91 -11.50
N VAL A 81 20.42 -0.32 -11.22
CA VAL A 81 20.16 -0.76 -9.84
C VAL A 81 21.43 -1.02 -9.02
N GLY A 82 22.62 -0.86 -9.60
CA GLY A 82 23.90 -1.09 -8.91
C GLY A 82 24.53 -2.46 -9.17
N GLY A 83 24.05 -3.18 -10.19
CA GLY A 83 24.61 -4.44 -10.66
C GLY A 83 24.33 -5.64 -9.76
N ALA A 84 24.98 -6.76 -10.11
CA ALA A 84 24.90 -8.01 -9.37
C ALA A 84 25.25 -7.85 -7.87
N SER A 85 26.22 -6.98 -7.56
CA SER A 85 26.65 -6.67 -6.20
C SER A 85 25.53 -6.07 -5.35
N TYR A 86 24.63 -5.30 -5.93
CA TYR A 86 23.52 -4.72 -5.17
C TYR A 86 22.57 -5.81 -4.68
N LEU A 87 22.20 -6.76 -5.55
CA LEU A 87 21.35 -7.90 -5.17
C LEU A 87 21.97 -8.75 -4.06
N VAL A 88 23.29 -9.00 -4.12
CA VAL A 88 24.02 -9.67 -3.03
C VAL A 88 23.96 -8.84 -1.74
N GLY A 89 24.07 -7.52 -1.85
CA GLY A 89 23.89 -6.59 -0.74
C GLY A 89 22.52 -6.72 -0.07
N LEU A 90 21.44 -6.84 -0.85
CA LEU A 90 20.07 -7.03 -0.34
C LEU A 90 19.94 -8.32 0.48
N ILE A 91 20.52 -9.42 0.00
CA ILE A 91 20.53 -10.70 0.72
C ILE A 91 21.25 -10.52 2.08
N ASN A 92 22.40 -9.86 2.09
CA ASN A 92 23.19 -9.66 3.31
C ASN A 92 22.55 -8.64 4.28
N ALA A 93 21.77 -7.68 3.77
CA ALA A 93 21.05 -6.70 4.57
C ALA A 93 19.80 -7.28 5.23
N THR A 94 19.35 -8.47 4.82
CA THR A 94 18.14 -9.12 5.35
C THR A 94 18.44 -9.93 6.60
N PRO A 95 17.96 -9.53 7.79
CA PRO A 95 18.25 -10.26 9.02
C PRO A 95 17.57 -11.64 9.06
N THR A 96 16.33 -11.71 8.55
CA THR A 96 15.57 -12.95 8.42
C THR A 96 14.49 -12.81 7.36
N ALA A 97 14.39 -13.79 6.46
CA ALA A 97 13.36 -13.83 5.42
C ALA A 97 11.95 -14.06 6.00
N VAL A 98 11.85 -14.68 7.18
CA VAL A 98 10.57 -14.99 7.86
C VAL A 98 9.76 -13.72 8.19
N HIS A 99 10.40 -12.56 8.24
CA HIS A 99 9.75 -11.28 8.56
C HIS A 99 9.45 -10.42 7.34
N ALA A 100 9.49 -10.98 6.11
CA ALA A 100 9.19 -10.27 4.87
C ALA A 100 7.91 -9.42 4.95
N LEU A 101 6.81 -9.99 5.45
CA LEU A 101 5.54 -9.27 5.62
C LEU A 101 5.61 -8.11 6.61
N ALA A 102 6.40 -8.22 7.68
CA ALA A 102 6.56 -7.14 8.64
C ALA A 102 7.33 -5.96 8.03
N TYR A 103 8.41 -6.23 7.29
CA TYR A 103 9.14 -5.21 6.55
C TYR A 103 8.26 -4.59 5.46
N ALA A 104 7.47 -5.40 4.75
CA ALA A 104 6.57 -4.91 3.72
C ALA A 104 5.50 -3.95 4.28
N ARG A 105 4.98 -4.19 5.50
CA ARG A 105 4.09 -3.25 6.19
C ARG A 105 4.75 -1.91 6.49
N GLN A 106 6.02 -1.90 6.88
CA GLN A 106 6.77 -0.65 7.11
C GLN A 106 6.95 0.15 5.81
N VAL A 107 7.29 -0.52 4.71
CA VAL A 107 7.36 0.11 3.37
C VAL A 107 6.00 0.67 2.98
N LYS A 108 4.92 -0.10 3.19
CA LYS A 108 3.55 0.34 2.87
C LYS A 108 3.15 1.58 3.66
N GLU A 109 3.43 1.60 4.95
CA GLU A 109 3.12 2.74 5.82
C GLU A 109 3.86 4.00 5.34
N ALA A 110 5.15 3.88 5.03
CA ALA A 110 5.92 4.99 4.49
C ALA A 110 5.35 5.49 3.15
N ALA A 111 4.99 4.58 2.24
CA ALA A 111 4.37 4.92 0.96
C ALA A 111 3.04 5.67 1.10
N VAL A 112 2.19 5.20 2.01
CA VAL A 112 0.92 5.85 2.36
C VAL A 112 1.15 7.26 2.89
N ARG A 113 2.11 7.44 3.80
CA ARG A 113 2.46 8.77 4.33
C ARG A 113 2.95 9.70 3.22
N ARG A 114 3.75 9.22 2.28
CA ARG A 114 4.16 10.00 1.08
C ARG A 114 2.97 10.40 0.23
N ARG A 115 2.01 9.50 0.00
CA ARG A 115 0.77 9.82 -0.74
C ARG A 115 -0.09 10.86 -0.04
N ILE A 116 -0.22 10.79 1.30
CA ILE A 116 -0.94 11.81 2.09
C ILE A 116 -0.28 13.18 1.89
N ILE A 117 1.05 13.27 1.97
CA ILE A 117 1.79 14.51 1.77
C ILE A 117 1.58 15.06 0.36
N ALA A 118 1.68 14.20 -0.67
CA ALA A 118 1.44 14.59 -2.05
C ALA A 118 0.01 15.12 -2.26
N PHE A 119 -0.99 14.44 -1.72
CA PHE A 119 -2.39 14.87 -1.75
C PHE A 119 -2.58 16.23 -1.05
N ALA A 120 -1.97 16.44 0.12
CA ALA A 120 -2.05 17.71 0.82
C ALA A 120 -1.45 18.87 -0.01
N GLY A 121 -0.32 18.62 -0.68
CA GLY A 121 0.28 19.58 -1.61
C GLY A 121 -0.62 19.89 -2.81
N GLU A 122 -1.25 18.87 -3.40
CA GLU A 122 -2.18 19.04 -4.50
C GLU A 122 -3.46 19.77 -4.08
N ALA A 123 -4.03 19.45 -2.92
CA ALA A 123 -5.19 20.14 -2.37
C ALA A 123 -4.87 21.62 -2.10
N ALA A 124 -3.69 21.93 -1.58
CA ALA A 124 -3.24 23.30 -1.41
C ALA A 124 -3.09 24.01 -2.77
N ARG A 125 -2.52 23.35 -3.78
CA ARG A 125 -2.40 23.88 -5.15
C ARG A 125 -3.75 24.22 -5.76
N LEU A 126 -4.74 23.33 -5.60
CA LEU A 126 -6.12 23.56 -6.04
C LEU A 126 -6.75 24.76 -5.32
N ALA A 127 -6.56 24.88 -4.01
CA ALA A 127 -7.09 26.00 -3.23
C ALA A 127 -6.49 27.37 -3.61
N TYR A 128 -5.22 27.40 -4.06
CA TYR A 128 -4.59 28.62 -4.56
C TYR A 128 -4.99 28.99 -5.99
N ASN A 129 -5.55 28.06 -6.77
CA ASN A 129 -5.89 28.28 -8.17
C ASN A 129 -7.21 29.05 -8.34
N GLN A 130 -7.13 30.39 -8.32
CA GLN A 130 -8.29 31.27 -8.51
C GLN A 130 -8.89 31.24 -9.92
N SER A 131 -8.24 30.58 -10.88
CA SER A 131 -8.76 30.42 -12.25
C SER A 131 -9.77 29.28 -12.37
N LEU A 132 -9.83 28.39 -11.37
CA LEU A 132 -10.76 27.26 -11.31
C LEU A 132 -11.99 27.67 -10.47
N PRO A 133 -13.23 27.33 -10.89
CA PRO A 133 -14.40 27.47 -10.03
C PRO A 133 -14.21 26.74 -8.70
N LEU A 134 -14.71 27.32 -7.61
CA LEU A 134 -14.50 26.78 -6.26
C LEU A 134 -15.11 25.38 -6.11
N GLU A 135 -16.27 25.16 -6.72
CA GLU A 135 -16.98 23.88 -6.72
C GLU A 135 -16.16 22.78 -7.39
N ASP A 136 -15.50 23.10 -8.51
CA ASP A 136 -14.63 22.16 -9.24
C ASP A 136 -13.36 21.83 -8.43
N ALA A 137 -12.78 22.84 -7.77
CA ALA A 137 -11.64 22.65 -6.88
C ALA A 137 -12.00 21.72 -5.70
N LEU A 138 -13.16 21.93 -5.07
CA LEU A 138 -13.65 21.09 -3.98
C LEU A 138 -13.90 19.64 -4.44
N ALA A 139 -14.57 19.47 -5.59
CA ALA A 139 -14.82 18.15 -6.15
C ALA A 139 -13.52 17.37 -6.45
N ALA A 140 -12.50 18.06 -6.96
CA ALA A 140 -11.18 17.45 -7.20
C ALA A 140 -10.49 17.00 -5.90
N VAL A 141 -10.58 17.80 -4.84
CA VAL A 141 -10.05 17.44 -3.51
C VAL A 141 -10.78 16.21 -2.94
N GLU A 142 -12.11 16.17 -3.03
CA GLU A 142 -12.91 15.03 -2.56
C GLU A 142 -12.57 13.74 -3.34
N ALA A 143 -12.43 13.83 -4.66
CA ALA A 143 -12.02 12.71 -5.49
C ALA A 143 -10.63 12.18 -5.11
N GLY A 144 -9.67 13.08 -4.87
CA GLY A 144 -8.32 12.71 -4.41
C GLY A 144 -8.33 12.05 -3.02
N ALA A 145 -9.11 12.57 -2.07
CA ALA A 145 -9.27 12.00 -0.75
C ALA A 145 -9.90 10.60 -0.81
N PHE A 146 -10.87 10.40 -1.70
CA PHE A 146 -11.49 9.10 -1.92
C PHE A 146 -10.49 8.09 -2.49
N ALA A 147 -9.71 8.46 -3.51
CA ALA A 147 -8.69 7.60 -4.10
C ALA A 147 -7.64 7.16 -3.06
N LEU A 148 -7.19 8.09 -2.22
CA LEU A 148 -6.26 7.80 -1.13
C LEU A 148 -6.84 6.80 -0.12
N ARG A 149 -8.13 6.91 0.20
CA ARG A 149 -8.84 5.97 1.09
C ARG A 149 -8.95 4.57 0.49
N GLU A 150 -9.19 4.46 -0.81
CA GLU A 150 -9.26 3.17 -1.49
C GLU A 150 -7.87 2.49 -1.56
N ASP A 151 -6.81 3.26 -1.79
CA ASP A 151 -5.43 2.75 -1.75
C ASP A 151 -5.01 2.27 -0.35
N LEU A 152 -5.50 2.94 0.70
CA LEU A 152 -5.32 2.55 2.10
C LEU A 152 -6.01 1.24 2.47
N ARG A 153 -7.11 0.91 1.78
CA ARG A 153 -7.96 -0.23 2.13
C ARG A 153 -7.32 -1.57 1.83
N GLY A 154 -6.40 -1.66 0.86
CA GLY A 154 -5.58 -2.87 0.60
C GLY A 154 -6.38 -4.19 0.52
N ALA A 155 -5.68 -5.33 0.51
CA ALA A 155 -6.32 -6.65 0.47
C ALA A 155 -7.22 -6.95 1.70
N ASP A 156 -7.03 -6.23 2.82
CA ASP A 156 -7.85 -6.36 4.04
C ASP A 156 -9.32 -5.89 3.86
N ALA A 157 -9.63 -5.18 2.77
CA ALA A 157 -10.99 -4.72 2.50
C ALA A 157 -11.91 -5.75 1.84
N LEU A 158 -11.37 -6.87 1.33
CA LEU A 158 -12.17 -7.96 0.76
C LEU A 158 -12.59 -8.93 1.86
N ARG A 159 -13.60 -8.54 2.63
CA ARG A 159 -14.27 -9.47 3.54
C ARG A 159 -15.19 -10.39 2.75
N PRO A 160 -15.15 -11.72 2.98
CA PRO A 160 -16.12 -12.63 2.40
C PRO A 160 -17.55 -12.12 2.64
N LEU A 161 -18.40 -12.19 1.61
CA LEU A 161 -19.80 -11.76 1.74
C LEU A 161 -20.48 -12.46 2.93
N ALA A 162 -20.13 -13.73 3.19
CA ALA A 162 -20.62 -14.49 4.33
C ALA A 162 -20.30 -13.82 5.68
N GLU A 163 -19.08 -13.27 5.86
CA GLU A 163 -18.70 -12.56 7.08
C GLU A 163 -19.47 -11.24 7.22
N VAL A 164 -19.64 -10.51 6.11
CA VAL A 164 -20.41 -9.27 6.10
C VAL A 164 -21.87 -9.54 6.42
N VAL A 165 -22.47 -10.57 5.81
CA VAL A 165 -23.85 -11.01 6.09
C VAL A 165 -23.98 -11.44 7.55
N ALA A 166 -23.07 -12.26 8.07
CA ALA A 166 -23.11 -12.69 9.46
C ALA A 166 -23.03 -11.50 10.44
N ALA A 167 -22.15 -10.53 10.18
CA ALA A 167 -22.03 -9.31 10.96
C ALA A 167 -23.31 -8.46 10.90
N VAL A 168 -23.91 -8.30 9.72
CA VAL A 168 -25.17 -7.57 9.54
C VAL A 168 -26.32 -8.27 10.24
N THR A 169 -26.44 -9.60 10.14
CA THR A 169 -27.50 -10.36 10.82
C THR A 169 -27.34 -10.32 12.34
N ALA A 170 -26.11 -10.38 12.85
CA ALA A 170 -25.83 -10.24 14.27
C ALA A 170 -26.24 -8.84 14.79
N ASN A 171 -25.91 -7.79 14.03
CA ASN A 171 -26.35 -6.43 14.35
C ASN A 171 -27.87 -6.27 14.30
N LEU A 172 -28.56 -6.84 13.30
CA LEU A 172 -30.02 -6.84 13.23
C LEU A 172 -30.65 -7.60 14.39
N ALA A 173 -30.12 -8.76 14.76
CA ALA A 173 -30.59 -9.52 15.92
C ALA A 173 -30.42 -8.72 17.22
N ALA A 174 -29.29 -8.03 17.39
CA ALA A 174 -29.05 -7.16 18.54
C ALA A 174 -30.00 -5.95 18.58
N LEU A 175 -30.36 -5.38 17.43
CA LEU A 175 -31.37 -4.32 17.32
C LEU A 175 -32.76 -4.83 17.72
N VAL A 176 -33.20 -5.96 17.18
CA VAL A 176 -34.49 -6.59 17.51
C VAL A 176 -34.56 -6.99 18.99
N ALA A 177 -33.45 -7.43 19.57
CA ALA A 177 -33.34 -7.76 20.99
C ALA A 177 -33.28 -6.51 21.92
N GLY A 178 -33.27 -5.30 21.37
CA GLY A 178 -33.14 -4.05 22.12
C GLY A 178 -31.76 -3.81 22.74
N GLN A 179 -30.74 -4.54 22.29
CA GLN A 179 -29.36 -4.51 22.81
C GLN A 179 -28.43 -3.57 22.02
N ALA A 180 -28.90 -3.05 20.88
CA ALA A 180 -28.16 -2.10 20.05
C ALA A 180 -29.02 -0.87 19.74
N ARG A 181 -28.36 0.27 19.47
CA ARG A 181 -29.02 1.49 18.97
C ARG A 181 -28.84 1.59 17.46
N PRO A 182 -29.84 2.06 16.70
CA PRO A 182 -29.70 2.27 15.27
C PRO A 182 -28.58 3.30 14.98
N LEU A 183 -27.78 3.03 13.93
CA LEU A 183 -26.65 3.87 13.50
C LEU A 183 -27.09 5.21 12.91
N LEU A 184 -28.34 5.30 12.44
CA LEU A 184 -28.99 6.50 11.97
C LEU A 184 -30.36 6.57 12.65
N THR A 185 -30.58 7.61 13.45
CA THR A 185 -31.90 7.88 14.05
C THR A 185 -32.71 8.72 13.09
N THR A 186 -33.93 8.29 12.82
CA THR A 186 -34.91 9.04 12.04
C THR A 186 -35.41 10.28 12.78
N GLY A 187 -35.20 10.34 14.11
CA GLY A 187 -35.68 11.41 14.98
C GLY A 187 -37.11 11.16 15.49
N PHE A 188 -37.74 10.07 15.06
CA PHE A 188 -39.04 9.64 15.52
C PHE A 188 -38.89 8.45 16.47
N ASN A 189 -39.11 8.70 17.76
CA ASN A 189 -39.00 7.69 18.83
C ASN A 189 -39.79 6.39 18.59
N GLY A 190 -40.87 6.44 17.79
CA GLY A 190 -41.66 5.27 17.43
C GLY A 190 -41.04 4.41 16.34
N LEU A 191 -40.31 5.02 15.40
CA LEU A 191 -39.60 4.32 14.32
C LEU A 191 -38.21 3.88 14.74
N ASP A 192 -37.54 4.64 15.61
CA ASP A 192 -36.20 4.33 16.12
C ASP A 192 -36.18 3.20 17.19
N ARG A 193 -37.36 2.70 17.58
CA ARG A 193 -37.54 1.58 18.53
C ARG A 193 -38.16 0.32 17.90
N LEU A 194 -38.54 0.37 16.62
CA LEU A 194 -38.99 -0.77 15.84
C LEU A 194 -37.79 -1.57 15.31
#